data_AF-A0A0D5C1S6-F1
#
_entry.id   AF-A0A0D5C1S6-F1
#
_cell.length_a   1.000
_cell.length_b   1.000
_cell.length_c   1.000
_cell.angle_alpha   90.00
_cell.angle_beta   90.00
_cell.angle_gamma   90.00
#
_symmetry.space_group_name_H-M   'P 1'
#
loop_
_entity.id
_entity.type
_entity.pdbx_description
1 polymer ?
#
loop_
_entity_poly.entity_id
_entity_poly.type
_entity_poly.pdbx_seq_one_letter_code
_entity_poly.pdbx_strand_id
1 'polypeptide(L)'
;MKLQRKGTRHSHRGVIGVESAIVMIAFVIVAAALAFVVLNMGFTTSQKAKTSIISSLGEASSSMQVAGKVIGEGDSSTGYLNMTAFPIKVSSGGNDINLEAKTTSVRYVSNSIDYSDIYVGTLTGEFKSLSSATAQAVSDGSSGDETFGQIDNSPTGASPGPTYTRAFIYFTQESTSNDILSQGESAVLAVAYASGDRPQALDKIKVEIITPTGSALTVERQVPTITNTIVDLG
;
A
#
# COMPACT_ATOMS: atom_id res chain seq x y z
N MET A 1 92.88 34.96 -39.92
CA MET A 1 91.46 34.51 -40.01
C MET A 1 91.23 33.58 -38.82
N LYS A 2 90.28 33.72 -37.90
CA LYS A 2 89.01 34.43 -37.81
C LYS A 2 88.83 34.92 -36.36
N LEU A 3 88.40 36.17 -36.18
CA LEU A 3 87.87 36.67 -34.91
C LEU A 3 86.43 36.15 -34.75
N GLN A 4 86.17 35.31 -33.75
CA GLN A 4 84.80 34.97 -33.36
C GLN A 4 84.23 36.06 -32.46
N ARG A 5 83.33 36.87 -33.03
CA ARG A 5 82.59 37.92 -32.35
C ARG A 5 81.45 37.29 -31.53
N LYS A 6 81.59 37.26 -30.21
CA LYS A 6 80.56 36.83 -29.25
C LYS A 6 79.42 37.85 -29.25
N GLY A 7 78.29 37.50 -29.89
CA GLY A 7 77.08 38.32 -29.89
C GLY A 7 76.41 38.32 -28.52
N THR A 8 76.27 39.49 -27.91
CA THR A 8 75.46 39.70 -26.71
C THR A 8 73.98 39.68 -27.09
N ARG A 9 73.29 38.56 -26.81
CA ARG A 9 71.82 38.51 -26.86
C ARG A 9 71.26 39.27 -25.65
N HIS A 10 70.58 40.39 -25.89
CA HIS A 10 69.78 41.06 -24.87
C HIS A 10 68.66 40.11 -24.41
N SER A 11 68.76 39.58 -23.20
CA SER A 11 67.67 38.88 -22.52
C SER A 11 66.78 39.92 -21.85
N HIS A 12 65.77 40.43 -22.57
CA HIS A 12 64.67 41.15 -21.94
C HIS A 12 63.83 40.14 -21.17
N ARG A 13 64.05 40.04 -19.86
CA ARG A 13 63.11 39.39 -18.92
C ARG A 13 62.13 40.45 -18.45
N GLY A 14 61.06 40.64 -19.21
CA GLY A 14 59.89 41.39 -18.73
C GLY A 14 59.23 40.61 -17.59
N VAL A 15 58.90 41.30 -16.51
CA VAL A 15 58.18 40.69 -15.38
C VAL A 15 56.71 40.54 -15.79
N ILE A 16 56.31 39.34 -16.22
CA ILE A 16 54.96 38.96 -16.70
C ILE A 16 53.96 38.70 -15.54
N GLY A 17 54.12 39.42 -14.43
CA GLY A 17 53.41 39.15 -13.18
C GLY A 17 51.92 39.44 -13.27
N VAL A 18 51.54 40.46 -14.04
CA VAL A 18 50.15 40.92 -14.14
C VAL A 18 49.33 39.98 -15.04
N GLU A 19 49.92 39.47 -16.11
CA GLU A 19 49.32 38.47 -17.00
C GLU A 19 49.09 37.15 -16.26
N SER A 20 50.06 36.73 -15.44
CA SER A 20 49.93 35.54 -14.59
C SER A 20 48.85 35.70 -13.52
N ALA A 21 48.72 36.91 -12.95
CA ALA A 21 47.69 37.22 -11.95
C ALA A 21 46.27 37.16 -12.54
N ILE A 22 46.06 37.69 -13.75
CA ILE A 22 44.76 37.65 -14.43
C ILE A 22 44.34 36.20 -14.70
N VAL A 23 45.27 35.36 -15.17
CA VAL A 23 45.01 33.92 -15.39
C VAL A 23 44.68 33.22 -14.08
N MET A 24 45.37 33.55 -12.98
CA MET A 24 45.10 32.96 -11.67
C MET A 24 43.68 33.32 -11.18
N ILE A 25 43.26 34.58 -11.32
CA ILE A 25 41.90 35.01 -10.95
C ILE A 25 40.84 34.26 -11.77
N ALA A 26 41.04 34.15 -13.09
CA ALA A 26 40.14 33.42 -13.97
C ALA A 26 40.03 31.94 -13.56
N PHE A 27 41.16 31.29 -13.25
CA PHE A 27 41.17 29.90 -12.83
C PHE A 27 40.44 29.69 -11.49
N VAL A 28 40.64 30.60 -10.53
CA VAL A 28 39.93 30.56 -9.23
C VAL A 28 38.43 30.75 -9.41
N ILE A 29 37.99 31.66 -10.29
CA ILE A 29 36.56 31.86 -10.55
C ILE A 29 35.93 30.60 -11.18
N VAL A 30 36.61 29.99 -12.16
CA VAL A 30 36.14 28.74 -12.79
C VAL A 30 36.09 27.62 -11.75
N ALA A 31 37.12 27.48 -10.91
CA ALA A 31 37.15 26.49 -9.85
C ALA A 31 36.01 26.70 -8.83
N ALA A 32 35.75 27.95 -8.42
CA ALA A 32 34.67 28.28 -7.49
C ALA A 32 33.28 28.00 -8.09
N ALA A 33 33.07 28.32 -9.37
CA ALA A 33 31.82 28.03 -10.07
C ALA A 33 31.58 26.52 -10.18
N LEU A 34 32.60 25.75 -10.54
CA LEU A 34 32.53 24.29 -10.59
C LEU A 34 32.25 23.70 -9.19
N ALA A 35 32.92 24.19 -8.15
CA ALA A 35 32.70 23.74 -6.78
C ALA A 35 31.25 23.99 -6.31
N PHE A 36 30.69 25.16 -6.62
CA PHE A 36 29.31 25.48 -6.29
C PHE A 36 28.31 24.53 -6.97
N VAL A 37 28.52 24.24 -8.26
CA VAL A 37 27.68 23.28 -9.00
C VAL A 37 27.78 21.89 -8.40
N VAL A 38 29.00 21.42 -8.12
CA VAL A 38 29.25 20.10 -7.53
C VAL A 38 28.59 19.97 -6.14
N LEU A 39 28.68 21.01 -5.30
CA LEU A 39 28.04 20.99 -3.98
C LEU A 39 26.52 20.95 -4.08
N ASN A 40 25.92 21.77 -4.96
CA ASN A 40 24.47 21.78 -5.11
C ASN A 40 23.94 20.46 -5.66
N MET A 41 24.61 19.90 -6.68
CA MET A 41 24.28 18.56 -7.18
C MET A 41 24.50 17.50 -6.08
N GLY A 42 25.59 17.60 -5.31
CA GLY A 42 25.89 16.71 -4.19
C GLY A 42 24.83 16.75 -3.08
N PHE A 43 24.29 17.92 -2.77
CA PHE A 43 23.19 18.07 -1.82
C PHE A 43 21.88 17.47 -2.35
N THR A 44 21.52 17.73 -3.60
CA THR A 44 20.34 17.10 -4.21
C THR A 44 20.45 15.58 -4.26
N THR A 45 21.62 15.05 -4.63
CA THR A 45 21.87 13.60 -4.61
C THR A 45 21.76 13.02 -3.21
N SER A 46 22.33 13.69 -2.20
CA SER A 46 22.26 13.25 -0.80
C SER A 46 20.83 13.30 -0.24
N GLN A 47 20.06 14.33 -0.58
CA GLN A 47 18.65 14.44 -0.20
C GLN A 47 17.81 13.35 -0.86
N LYS A 48 18.00 13.11 -2.16
CA LYS A 48 17.31 12.03 -2.88
C LYS A 48 17.67 10.65 -2.32
N ALA A 49 18.93 10.42 -1.99
CA ALA A 49 19.36 9.20 -1.32
C ALA A 49 18.67 9.03 0.04
N LYS A 50 18.61 10.10 0.84
CA LYS A 50 17.90 10.09 2.13
C LYS A 50 16.41 9.76 1.96
N THR A 51 15.72 10.40 1.01
CA THR A 51 14.29 10.13 0.77
C THR A 51 14.06 8.70 0.30
N SER A 52 14.91 8.18 -0.60
CA SER A 52 14.81 6.80 -1.08
C SER A 52 15.07 5.79 0.03
N ILE A 53 16.02 6.05 0.95
CA ILE A 53 16.27 5.19 2.10
C ILE A 53 15.06 5.17 3.04
N ILE A 54 14.49 6.33 3.35
CA ILE A 54 13.33 6.43 4.25
C ILE A 54 12.10 5.77 3.62
N SER A 55 11.82 6.01 2.33
CA SER A 55 10.68 5.37 1.66
C SER A 55 10.86 3.87 1.53
N SER A 56 12.09 3.39 1.26
CA SER A 56 12.37 1.94 1.18
C SER A 56 12.23 1.27 2.54
N LEU A 57 12.66 1.94 3.61
CA LEU A 57 12.45 1.45 4.97
C LEU A 57 10.96 1.45 5.32
N GLY A 58 10.24 2.51 4.94
CA GLY A 58 8.80 2.62 5.07
C GLY A 58 8.11 1.42 4.43
N GLU A 59 8.38 1.19 3.14
CA GLU A 59 7.83 0.09 2.35
C GLU A 59 8.15 -1.30 2.93
N ALA A 60 9.40 -1.52 3.36
CA ALA A 60 9.81 -2.82 3.92
C ALA A 60 9.23 -3.07 5.32
N SER A 61 8.98 -2.01 6.10
CA SER A 61 8.42 -2.10 7.45
C SER A 61 6.89 -2.17 7.45
N SER A 62 6.23 -1.56 6.46
CA SER A 62 4.77 -1.62 6.29
C SER A 62 4.37 -3.02 5.85
N SER A 63 3.88 -3.83 6.77
CA SER A 63 3.31 -5.13 6.47
C SER A 63 2.07 -5.34 7.33
N MET A 64 1.13 -6.11 6.80
CA MET A 64 -0.10 -6.46 7.48
C MET A 64 -0.09 -7.95 7.82
N GLN A 65 -0.77 -8.31 8.89
CA GLN A 65 -0.92 -9.70 9.30
C GLN A 65 -2.37 -10.01 9.70
N VAL A 66 -2.72 -11.29 9.61
CA VAL A 66 -4.01 -11.78 10.11
C VAL A 66 -4.01 -11.73 11.64
N ALA A 67 -5.05 -11.15 12.22
CA ALA A 67 -5.22 -10.92 13.65
C ALA A 67 -6.26 -11.89 14.25
N GLY A 68 -5.92 -13.17 14.34
CA GLY A 68 -6.79 -14.18 14.94
C GLY A 68 -7.35 -15.16 13.92
N LYS A 69 -8.59 -15.63 14.17
CA LYS A 69 -9.26 -16.64 13.36
C LYS A 69 -9.97 -16.02 12.18
N VAL A 70 -9.80 -16.62 10.99
CA VAL A 70 -10.66 -16.30 9.86
C VAL A 70 -12.00 -16.99 10.10
N ILE A 71 -13.09 -16.25 10.06
CA ILE A 71 -14.42 -16.79 10.29
C ILE A 71 -15.29 -16.60 9.05
N GLY A 72 -16.28 -17.46 8.90
CA GLY A 72 -17.30 -17.35 7.87
C GLY A 72 -18.69 -17.39 8.47
N GLU A 73 -19.61 -16.67 7.85
CA GLU A 73 -21.04 -16.83 8.11
C GLU A 73 -21.59 -17.87 7.14
N GLY A 74 -21.96 -19.03 7.67
CA GLY A 74 -22.49 -20.17 6.94
C GLY A 74 -24.00 -20.27 7.03
N ASP A 75 -24.63 -20.84 6.00
CA ASP A 75 -26.02 -21.25 6.05
C ASP A 75 -26.08 -22.78 6.23
N SER A 76 -26.49 -23.22 7.42
CA SER A 76 -26.58 -24.64 7.76
C SER A 76 -27.67 -25.40 6.99
N SER A 77 -28.62 -24.70 6.38
CA SER A 77 -29.69 -25.32 5.59
C SER A 77 -29.25 -25.66 4.16
N THR A 78 -28.42 -24.81 3.56
CA THR A 78 -27.97 -24.95 2.18
C THR A 78 -26.53 -25.46 2.06
N GLY A 79 -25.73 -25.37 3.13
CA GLY A 79 -24.34 -25.85 3.15
C GLY A 79 -23.34 -24.94 2.44
N TYR A 80 -23.70 -23.66 2.25
CA TYR A 80 -22.86 -22.66 1.59
C TYR A 80 -22.51 -21.51 2.53
N LEU A 81 -21.37 -20.88 2.26
CA LEU A 81 -20.88 -19.72 3.01
C LEU A 81 -21.44 -18.42 2.40
N ASN A 82 -22.08 -17.58 3.21
CA ASN A 82 -22.62 -16.28 2.80
C ASN A 82 -21.53 -15.21 2.76
N MET A 83 -20.64 -15.23 3.76
CA MET A 83 -19.62 -14.20 3.94
C MET A 83 -18.40 -14.73 4.66
N THR A 84 -17.22 -14.19 4.36
CA THR A 84 -16.00 -14.43 5.16
C THR A 84 -15.48 -13.14 5.77
N ALA A 85 -14.93 -13.25 6.98
CA ALA A 85 -14.25 -12.18 7.69
C ALA A 85 -12.79 -12.58 7.96
N PHE A 86 -11.88 -11.75 7.47
CA PHE A 86 -10.44 -11.87 7.69
C PHE A 86 -10.00 -10.75 8.63
N PRO A 87 -9.75 -11.02 9.91
CA PRO A 87 -9.26 -10.00 10.83
C PRO A 87 -7.83 -9.63 10.46
N ILE A 88 -7.54 -8.34 10.37
CA ILE A 88 -6.27 -7.78 9.92
C ILE A 88 -5.77 -6.68 10.87
N LYS A 89 -4.46 -6.61 11.02
CA LYS A 89 -3.77 -5.54 11.74
C LYS A 89 -2.42 -5.23 11.11
N VAL A 90 -1.88 -4.05 11.39
CA VAL A 90 -0.48 -3.75 11.07
C VAL A 90 0.44 -4.71 11.84
N SER A 91 1.46 -5.23 11.15
CA SER A 91 2.51 -6.02 11.78
C SER A 91 3.19 -5.20 12.89
N SER A 92 3.70 -5.89 13.92
CA SER A 92 4.33 -5.20 15.05
C SER A 92 5.54 -4.38 14.60
N GLY A 93 5.54 -3.09 14.89
CA GLY A 93 6.60 -2.17 14.46
C GLY A 93 6.49 -1.69 13.01
N GLY A 94 5.42 -2.05 12.30
CA GLY A 94 5.11 -1.51 10.97
C GLY A 94 4.54 -0.09 11.03
N ASN A 95 4.67 0.63 9.92
CA ASN A 95 4.01 1.92 9.74
C ASN A 95 2.56 1.74 9.32
N ASP A 96 1.82 2.84 9.42
CA ASP A 96 0.42 2.96 9.03
C ASP A 96 0.20 2.60 7.55
N ILE A 97 -0.95 1.97 7.28
CA ILE A 97 -1.32 1.46 5.95
C ILE A 97 -2.58 2.17 5.48
N ASN A 98 -2.51 2.78 4.30
CA ASN A 98 -3.69 3.40 3.68
C ASN A 98 -4.58 2.32 3.05
N LEU A 99 -5.86 2.30 3.42
CA LEU A 99 -6.91 1.39 2.96
C LEU A 99 -7.95 2.06 2.05
N GLU A 100 -7.70 3.29 1.60
CA GLU A 100 -8.56 4.02 0.68
C GLU A 100 -8.86 3.19 -0.59
N ALA A 101 -10.13 3.15 -1.00
CA ALA A 101 -10.63 2.38 -2.14
C ALA A 101 -9.91 2.66 -3.48
N LYS A 102 -9.33 3.85 -3.64
CA LYS A 102 -8.60 4.24 -4.87
C LYS A 102 -7.19 3.68 -4.96
N THR A 103 -6.62 3.26 -3.83
CA THR A 103 -5.21 2.88 -3.74
C THR A 103 -5.01 1.44 -3.29
N THR A 104 -6.01 0.87 -2.61
CA THR A 104 -6.04 -0.52 -2.18
C THR A 104 -6.93 -1.33 -3.14
N SER A 105 -6.53 -2.57 -3.41
CA SER A 105 -7.35 -3.53 -4.16
C SER A 105 -7.36 -4.87 -3.42
N VAL A 106 -8.44 -5.61 -3.59
CA VAL A 106 -8.60 -6.94 -2.98
C VAL A 106 -8.91 -7.95 -4.06
N ARG A 107 -7.97 -8.86 -4.32
CA ARG A 107 -8.16 -9.98 -5.22
C ARG A 107 -8.77 -11.16 -4.48
N TYR A 108 -9.75 -11.79 -5.09
CA TYR A 108 -10.39 -13.00 -4.58
C TYR A 108 -10.27 -14.14 -5.59
N VAL A 109 -9.78 -15.29 -5.13
CA VAL A 109 -9.65 -16.50 -5.94
C VAL A 109 -10.27 -17.66 -5.18
N SER A 110 -11.12 -18.40 -5.88
CA SER A 110 -11.66 -19.69 -5.46
C SER A 110 -11.37 -20.76 -6.52
N ASN A 111 -11.84 -21.98 -6.31
CA ASN A 111 -11.61 -23.11 -7.23
C ASN A 111 -12.05 -22.82 -8.68
N SER A 112 -13.15 -22.08 -8.86
CA SER A 112 -13.76 -21.81 -10.17
C SER A 112 -13.88 -20.31 -10.50
N ILE A 113 -13.44 -19.43 -9.61
CA ILE A 113 -13.70 -17.99 -9.68
C ILE A 113 -12.39 -17.23 -9.43
N ASP A 114 -12.11 -16.22 -10.24
CA ASP A 114 -10.99 -15.30 -10.07
C ASP A 114 -11.48 -13.87 -10.33
N TYR A 115 -11.52 -13.07 -9.27
CA TYR A 115 -11.84 -11.65 -9.34
C TYR A 115 -10.61 -10.83 -8.97
N SER A 116 -10.17 -9.99 -9.91
CA SER A 116 -8.98 -9.16 -9.75
C SER A 116 -9.12 -8.11 -8.66
N ASP A 117 -10.29 -7.46 -8.57
CA ASP A 117 -10.60 -6.47 -7.55
C ASP A 117 -12.07 -6.52 -7.17
N ILE A 118 -12.32 -6.86 -5.91
CA ILE A 118 -13.65 -6.85 -5.30
C ILE A 118 -13.77 -5.78 -4.21
N TYR A 119 -12.73 -4.97 -4.00
CA TYR A 119 -12.70 -4.00 -2.91
C TYR A 119 -13.60 -2.80 -3.20
N VAL A 120 -14.40 -2.45 -2.21
CA VAL A 120 -15.33 -1.33 -2.28
C VAL A 120 -14.82 -0.13 -1.48
N GLY A 121 -14.33 -0.38 -0.26
CA GLY A 121 -13.85 0.66 0.63
C GLY A 121 -13.95 0.27 2.11
N THR A 122 -13.73 1.26 2.95
CA THR A 122 -13.76 1.19 4.42
C THR A 122 -15.05 1.79 4.96
N LEU A 123 -15.69 1.11 5.91
CA LEU A 123 -16.81 1.67 6.67
C LEU A 123 -16.28 2.66 7.71
N THR A 124 -17.00 3.77 7.87
CA THR A 124 -16.73 4.75 8.92
C THR A 124 -17.36 4.27 10.24
N GLY A 125 -16.57 4.18 11.30
CA GLY A 125 -17.03 3.81 12.64
C GLY A 125 -16.59 2.41 13.10
N GLU A 126 -16.80 2.14 14.39
CA GLU A 126 -16.49 0.84 14.99
C GLU A 126 -17.65 -0.17 14.92
N PHE A 127 -17.36 -1.37 14.42
CA PHE A 127 -18.32 -2.48 14.37
C PHE A 127 -17.77 -3.71 15.08
N LYS A 128 -18.56 -4.28 15.99
CA LYS A 128 -18.15 -5.44 16.81
C LYS A 128 -18.53 -6.79 16.19
N SER A 129 -19.33 -6.79 15.13
CA SER A 129 -19.78 -8.01 14.46
C SER A 129 -19.85 -7.85 12.94
N LEU A 130 -19.66 -8.95 12.22
CA LEU A 130 -19.76 -9.00 10.76
C LEU A 130 -21.17 -8.60 10.29
N SER A 131 -22.21 -9.05 10.99
CA SER A 131 -23.60 -8.72 10.65
C SER A 131 -23.93 -7.24 10.81
N SER A 132 -23.47 -6.58 11.89
CA SER A 132 -23.67 -5.14 12.08
C SER A 132 -22.94 -4.30 11.02
N ALA A 133 -21.71 -4.70 10.66
CA ALA A 133 -20.94 -4.01 9.63
C ALA A 133 -21.60 -4.16 8.25
N THR A 134 -22.07 -5.36 7.93
CA THR A 134 -22.74 -5.64 6.66
C THR A 134 -24.07 -4.92 6.54
N ALA A 135 -24.86 -4.85 7.62
CA ALA A 135 -26.10 -4.08 7.63
C ALA A 135 -25.85 -2.60 7.36
N GLN A 136 -24.77 -2.03 7.92
CA GLN A 136 -24.38 -0.66 7.64
C GLN A 136 -23.95 -0.47 6.18
N ALA A 137 -23.09 -1.35 5.65
CA ALA A 137 -22.66 -1.29 4.25
C ALA A 137 -23.83 -1.33 3.27
N VAL A 138 -24.82 -2.20 3.50
CA VAL A 138 -26.04 -2.26 2.69
C VAL A 138 -26.87 -0.98 2.83
N SER A 139 -26.94 -0.41 4.03
CA SER A 139 -27.67 0.84 4.26
C SER A 139 -27.01 2.05 3.59
N ASP A 140 -25.67 2.11 3.57
CA ASP A 140 -24.91 3.19 2.91
C ASP A 140 -25.09 3.09 1.39
N GLY A 141 -24.99 1.90 0.81
CA GLY A 141 -25.27 1.66 -0.60
C GLY A 141 -26.71 2.02 -0.99
N SER A 142 -27.68 1.68 -0.14
CA SER A 142 -29.10 2.02 -0.35
C SER A 142 -29.39 3.52 -0.19
N SER A 143 -28.56 4.25 0.56
CA SER A 143 -28.69 5.68 0.82
C SER A 143 -28.05 6.54 -0.28
N GLY A 144 -27.50 5.92 -1.32
CA GLY A 144 -26.91 6.60 -2.48
C GLY A 144 -25.41 6.84 -2.39
N ASP A 145 -24.70 6.19 -1.47
CA ASP A 145 -23.24 6.16 -1.51
C ASP A 145 -22.79 5.30 -2.71
N GLU A 146 -22.19 5.95 -3.71
CA GLU A 146 -21.69 5.28 -4.91
C GLU A 146 -20.60 4.24 -4.59
N THR A 147 -19.89 4.41 -3.47
CA THR A 147 -18.88 3.47 -2.98
C THR A 147 -19.56 2.15 -2.64
N PHE A 148 -20.50 2.17 -1.70
CA PHE A 148 -21.18 0.97 -1.22
C PHE A 148 -22.36 0.52 -2.08
N GLY A 149 -22.69 1.24 -3.16
CA GLY A 149 -23.83 0.94 -4.03
C GLY A 149 -23.82 -0.44 -4.70
N GLN A 150 -22.68 -1.15 -4.69
CA GLN A 150 -22.57 -2.54 -5.17
C GLN A 150 -22.78 -3.61 -4.08
N ILE A 151 -22.96 -3.20 -2.82
CA ILE A 151 -23.38 -4.05 -1.69
C ILE A 151 -24.88 -3.84 -1.50
N ASP A 152 -25.66 -4.39 -2.42
CA ASP A 152 -27.06 -4.04 -2.65
C ASP A 152 -28.06 -4.78 -1.73
N ASN A 153 -27.73 -6.00 -1.31
CA ASN A 153 -28.57 -6.82 -0.45
C ASN A 153 -27.75 -7.45 0.67
N SER A 154 -28.41 -7.77 1.79
CA SER A 154 -27.77 -8.52 2.86
C SER A 154 -27.38 -9.93 2.36
N PRO A 155 -26.14 -10.38 2.55
CA PRO A 155 -25.74 -11.76 2.27
C PRO A 155 -26.45 -12.79 3.15
N THR A 156 -27.07 -12.33 4.24
CA THR A 156 -27.69 -13.20 5.25
C THR A 156 -29.19 -12.88 5.33
N GLY A 157 -30.01 -13.89 5.08
CA GLY A 157 -31.47 -13.81 5.23
C GLY A 157 -32.25 -12.97 4.20
N ALA A 158 -31.59 -12.27 3.27
CA ALA A 158 -32.28 -11.51 2.22
C ALA A 158 -32.65 -12.39 1.01
N SER A 159 -33.80 -12.08 0.40
CA SER A 159 -34.24 -12.62 -0.88
C SER A 159 -34.76 -11.47 -1.75
N PRO A 160 -34.05 -11.09 -2.83
CA PRO A 160 -32.83 -11.71 -3.36
C PRO A 160 -31.60 -11.44 -2.49
N GLY A 161 -30.61 -12.34 -2.56
CA GLY A 161 -29.29 -12.13 -1.97
C GLY A 161 -28.44 -11.13 -2.78
N PRO A 162 -27.17 -10.91 -2.40
CA PRO A 162 -26.28 -9.96 -3.08
C PRO A 162 -26.12 -10.29 -4.56
N THR A 163 -26.13 -9.25 -5.41
CA THR A 163 -25.93 -9.42 -6.86
C THR A 163 -24.46 -9.63 -7.22
N TYR A 164 -23.55 -9.03 -6.47
CA TYR A 164 -22.11 -9.03 -6.74
C TYR A 164 -21.31 -9.54 -5.55
N THR A 165 -20.23 -10.28 -5.83
CA THR A 165 -19.22 -10.58 -4.81
C THR A 165 -18.36 -9.33 -4.57
N ARG A 166 -18.40 -8.81 -3.35
CA ARG A 166 -17.74 -7.55 -2.96
C ARG A 166 -17.11 -7.66 -1.59
N ALA A 167 -16.02 -6.94 -1.39
CA ALA A 167 -15.30 -6.86 -0.13
C ALA A 167 -15.23 -5.43 0.38
N PHE A 168 -15.31 -5.29 1.70
CA PHE A 168 -15.16 -4.01 2.39
C PHE A 168 -14.41 -4.24 3.68
N ILE A 169 -13.76 -3.19 4.18
CA ILE A 169 -13.08 -3.23 5.47
C ILE A 169 -13.92 -2.47 6.49
N TYR A 170 -13.97 -2.97 7.71
CA TYR A 170 -14.52 -2.24 8.83
C TYR A 170 -13.59 -2.31 10.03
N PHE A 171 -13.57 -1.26 10.84
CA PHE A 171 -12.76 -1.23 12.04
C PHE A 171 -13.51 -1.88 13.20
N THR A 172 -12.84 -2.81 13.88
CA THR A 172 -13.32 -3.38 15.15
C THR A 172 -12.85 -2.53 16.34
N GLN A 173 -11.75 -1.82 16.16
CA GLN A 173 -11.18 -0.85 17.07
C GLN A 173 -10.45 0.20 16.24
N GLU A 174 -10.86 1.45 16.35
CA GLU A 174 -10.25 2.60 15.67
C GLU A 174 -9.80 3.63 16.71
N SER A 175 -8.67 4.30 16.45
CA SER A 175 -8.23 5.44 17.25
C SER A 175 -8.67 6.75 16.63
N THR A 176 -8.79 6.81 15.31
CA THR A 176 -9.31 7.96 14.57
C THR A 176 -10.14 7.45 13.41
N SER A 177 -11.29 8.08 13.15
CA SER A 177 -12.13 7.68 12.04
C SER A 177 -11.56 8.17 10.72
N ASN A 178 -10.83 7.29 10.06
CA ASN A 178 -10.19 7.49 8.77
C ASN A 178 -9.94 6.11 8.10
N ASP A 179 -9.46 6.14 6.86
CA ASP A 179 -9.19 4.93 6.07
C ASP A 179 -7.74 4.43 6.24
N ILE A 180 -7.11 4.74 7.36
CA ILE A 180 -5.72 4.39 7.64
C ILE A 180 -5.72 3.38 8.78
N LEU A 181 -5.10 2.23 8.54
CA LEU A 181 -4.86 1.23 9.58
C LEU A 181 -3.54 1.57 10.29
N SER A 182 -3.65 2.07 11.51
CA SER A 182 -2.51 2.43 12.35
C SER A 182 -2.18 1.35 13.39
N GLN A 183 -0.99 1.46 14.00
CA GLN A 183 -0.58 0.52 15.05
C GLN A 183 -1.49 0.64 16.29
N GLY A 184 -2.05 -0.50 16.72
CA GLY A 184 -3.00 -0.55 17.85
C GLY A 184 -4.46 -0.57 17.42
N GLU A 185 -4.74 -0.34 16.15
CA GLU A 185 -6.07 -0.53 15.55
C GLU A 185 -6.23 -1.96 15.03
N SER A 186 -7.48 -2.38 14.89
CA SER A 186 -7.83 -3.71 14.39
C SER A 186 -9.00 -3.56 13.42
N ALA A 187 -8.81 -4.06 12.21
CA ALA A 187 -9.82 -4.04 11.17
C ALA A 187 -10.15 -5.46 10.71
N VAL A 188 -11.25 -5.61 10.01
CA VAL A 188 -11.66 -6.89 9.43
C VAL A 188 -12.04 -6.64 7.98
N LEU A 189 -11.46 -7.42 7.09
CA LEU A 189 -11.91 -7.50 5.70
C LEU A 189 -13.08 -8.47 5.64
N ALA A 190 -14.26 -7.95 5.32
CA ALA A 190 -15.45 -8.73 5.02
C ALA A 190 -15.54 -8.97 3.52
N VAL A 191 -15.84 -10.21 3.11
CA VAL A 191 -16.19 -10.56 1.73
C VAL A 191 -17.61 -11.08 1.74
N ALA A 192 -18.51 -10.37 1.05
CA ALA A 192 -19.88 -10.78 0.79
C ALA A 192 -19.95 -11.48 -0.57
N TYR A 193 -20.50 -12.69 -0.61
CA TYR A 193 -20.61 -13.47 -1.85
C TYR A 193 -21.94 -13.24 -2.55
N ALA A 194 -21.88 -13.11 -3.88
CA ALA A 194 -23.07 -13.24 -4.71
C ALA A 194 -23.64 -14.66 -4.60
N SER A 195 -24.94 -14.81 -4.81
CA SER A 195 -25.64 -16.10 -4.66
C SER A 195 -25.02 -17.28 -5.43
N GLY A 196 -24.44 -17.03 -6.62
CA GLY A 196 -23.76 -18.05 -7.44
C GLY A 196 -22.29 -18.30 -7.08
N ASP A 197 -21.68 -17.42 -6.28
CA ASP A 197 -20.24 -17.45 -5.97
C ASP A 197 -19.94 -17.98 -4.57
N ARG A 198 -20.99 -18.37 -3.83
CA ARG A 198 -20.90 -18.82 -2.44
C ARG A 198 -20.03 -20.09 -2.34
N PRO A 199 -18.91 -20.05 -1.60
CA PRO A 199 -18.07 -21.22 -1.39
C PRO A 199 -18.82 -22.32 -0.63
N GLN A 200 -18.54 -23.58 -0.99
CA GLN A 200 -19.05 -24.76 -0.30
C GLN A 200 -17.95 -25.50 0.46
N ALA A 201 -18.32 -26.51 1.25
CA ALA A 201 -17.33 -27.34 1.95
C ALA A 201 -16.27 -27.90 0.98
N LEU A 202 -15.02 -27.92 1.43
CA LEU A 202 -13.81 -28.30 0.70
C LEU A 202 -13.29 -27.28 -0.33
N ASP A 203 -14.03 -26.20 -0.63
CA ASP A 203 -13.51 -25.14 -1.49
C ASP A 203 -12.34 -24.41 -0.84
N LYS A 204 -11.41 -23.95 -1.68
CA LYS A 204 -10.32 -23.08 -1.26
C LYS A 204 -10.70 -21.64 -1.51
N ILE A 205 -10.57 -20.82 -0.48
CA ILE A 205 -10.74 -19.37 -0.54
C ILE A 205 -9.36 -18.75 -0.40
N LYS A 206 -8.94 -17.98 -1.41
CA LYS A 206 -7.74 -17.17 -1.37
C LYS A 206 -8.11 -15.71 -1.54
N VAL A 207 -7.67 -14.89 -0.60
CA VAL A 207 -7.83 -13.44 -0.63
C VAL A 207 -6.45 -12.80 -0.58
N GLU A 208 -6.23 -11.80 -1.42
CA GLU A 208 -4.99 -11.05 -1.49
C GLU A 208 -5.31 -9.55 -1.41
N ILE A 209 -4.84 -8.91 -0.33
CA ILE A 209 -4.98 -7.48 -0.09
C ILE A 209 -3.72 -6.79 -0.59
N ILE A 210 -3.86 -5.89 -1.54
CA ILE A 210 -2.76 -5.16 -2.17
C ILE A 210 -2.93 -3.69 -1.82
N THR A 211 -2.00 -3.17 -1.02
CA THR A 211 -1.97 -1.79 -0.55
C THR A 211 -0.92 -0.98 -1.33
N PRO A 212 -1.03 0.36 -1.38
CA PRO A 212 -0.10 1.19 -2.14
C PRO A 212 1.31 1.23 -1.56
N THR A 213 1.41 0.97 -0.24
CA THR A 213 2.65 0.87 0.50
C THR A 213 2.62 -0.38 1.36
N GLY A 214 3.72 -1.11 1.34
CA GLY A 214 3.92 -2.32 2.11
C GLY A 214 3.76 -3.60 1.30
N SER A 215 3.97 -4.73 1.98
CA SER A 215 3.74 -6.04 1.38
C SER A 215 2.24 -6.34 1.28
N ALA A 216 1.83 -6.90 0.14
CA ALA A 216 0.51 -7.50 0.00
C ALA A 216 0.32 -8.62 1.04
N LEU A 217 -0.89 -8.73 1.58
CA LEU A 217 -1.29 -9.80 2.49
C LEU A 217 -2.10 -10.85 1.73
N THR A 218 -1.57 -12.07 1.63
CA THR A 218 -2.30 -13.22 1.08
C THR A 218 -2.77 -14.14 2.20
N VAL A 219 -4.05 -14.47 2.18
CA VAL A 219 -4.68 -15.44 3.09
C VAL A 219 -5.37 -16.52 2.28
N GLU A 220 -4.97 -17.77 2.47
CA GLU A 220 -5.64 -18.94 1.91
C GLU A 220 -6.25 -19.79 3.03
N ARG A 221 -7.52 -20.17 2.88
CA ARG A 221 -8.24 -21.07 3.79
C ARG A 221 -9.04 -22.09 2.99
N GLN A 222 -9.21 -23.27 3.57
CA GLN A 222 -10.11 -24.28 3.04
C GLN A 222 -11.39 -24.29 3.87
N VAL A 223 -12.54 -24.26 3.20
CA VAL A 223 -13.85 -24.25 3.84
C VAL A 223 -14.10 -25.63 4.47
N PRO A 224 -14.30 -25.73 5.79
CA PRO A 224 -14.68 -26.98 6.43
C PRO A 224 -16.16 -27.27 6.19
N THR A 225 -16.65 -28.39 6.70
CA THR A 225 -18.09 -28.69 6.64
C THR A 225 -18.89 -27.64 7.42
N ILE A 226 -19.88 -27.04 6.75
CA ILE A 226 -20.71 -25.98 7.31
C ILE A 226 -21.86 -26.61 8.10
N THR A 227 -21.79 -26.56 9.44
CA THR A 227 -22.83 -27.09 10.33
C THR A 227 -23.48 -26.02 11.20
N ASN A 228 -22.85 -24.85 11.32
CA ASN A 228 -23.27 -23.75 12.18
C ASN A 228 -23.33 -22.44 11.37
N THR A 229 -24.02 -21.43 11.92
CA THR A 229 -24.06 -20.09 11.33
C THR A 229 -22.71 -19.39 11.34
N ILE A 230 -21.87 -19.66 12.35
CA ILE A 230 -20.49 -19.19 12.41
C ILE A 230 -19.57 -20.39 12.19
N VAL A 231 -18.73 -20.30 11.17
CA VAL A 231 -17.79 -21.34 10.75
C VAL A 231 -16.38 -20.80 10.98
N ASP A 232 -15.55 -21.55 11.71
CA ASP A 232 -14.12 -21.24 11.84
C ASP A 232 -13.38 -21.81 10.63
N LEU A 233 -12.69 -20.95 9.88
CA LEU A 233 -11.92 -21.30 8.70
C LEU A 233 -10.43 -21.55 9.03
N GLY A 234 -9.97 -21.20 10.24
CA GLY A 234 -8.60 -21.43 10.70
C GLY A 234 -7.83 -20.20 11.13
#